data_AF-M0LL66-F1
#
_entry.id   AF-M0LL66-F1
#
_cell.length_a   1.000
_cell.length_b   1.000
_cell.length_c   1.000
_cell.angle_alpha   90.00
_cell.angle_beta   90.00
_cell.angle_gamma   90.00
#
_symmetry.space_group_name_H-M   'P 1'
#
loop_
_entity.id
_entity.type
_entity.pdbx_description
1 polymer ?
#
loop_
_entity_poly.entity_id
_entity_poly.type
_entity_poly.pdbx_seq_one_letter_code
_entity_poly.pdbx_strand_id
1 'polypeptide(L)'
;MQIPVTSGAGFIGGHPARLFVIDDHDVVVLNNFGPFYGTPERKYTVELCQNRAGKGDSSYRLAEGDVRDADSSKPSELIGYKLRQAIREGVAESVEWYRLNREWYEPWILEG
;
A
#
# COMPACT_ATOMS: atom_id res chain seq x y z
N MET A 1 -9.26 -8.41 15.96
CA MET A 1 -7.84 -7.98 15.99
C MET A 1 -7.70 -6.75 15.11
N GLN A 2 -6.83 -5.80 15.44
CA GLN A 2 -6.59 -4.62 14.59
C GLN A 2 -5.55 -4.92 13.51
N ILE A 3 -5.93 -4.75 12.23
CA ILE A 3 -5.08 -5.03 11.06
C ILE A 3 -4.87 -3.76 10.24
N PRO A 4 -3.64 -3.21 10.18
CA PRO A 4 -3.32 -2.11 9.28
C PRO A 4 -3.07 -2.62 7.85
N VAL A 5 -3.66 -1.94 6.86
CA VAL A 5 -3.44 -2.24 5.43
C VAL A 5 -3.05 -0.96 4.69
N THR A 6 -1.80 -0.88 4.25
CA THR A 6 -1.33 0.20 3.36
C THR A 6 -1.86 -0.01 1.96
N SER A 7 -2.31 1.05 1.30
CA SER A 7 -2.96 0.97 -0.02
C SER A 7 -4.23 0.10 -0.04
N GLY A 8 -4.86 -0.10 1.11
CA GLY A 8 -6.02 -0.98 1.31
C GLY A 8 -7.34 -0.56 0.66
N ALA A 9 -7.35 0.55 -0.09
CA ALA A 9 -8.46 0.94 -0.96
C ALA A 9 -8.19 0.61 -2.44
N GLY A 10 -6.95 0.24 -2.79
CA GLY A 10 -6.55 -0.12 -4.15
C GLY A 10 -6.94 -1.56 -4.51
N PHE A 11 -6.62 -1.98 -5.74
CA PHE A 11 -6.93 -3.31 -6.23
C PHE A 11 -6.33 -4.41 -5.34
N ILE A 12 -4.99 -4.50 -5.26
CA ILE A 12 -4.31 -5.56 -4.50
C ILE A 12 -4.58 -5.45 -2.99
N GLY A 13 -4.48 -4.25 -2.42
CA GLY A 13 -4.66 -4.05 -0.98
C GLY A 13 -6.13 -4.13 -0.52
N GLY A 14 -7.09 -3.82 -1.39
CA GLY A 14 -8.51 -3.83 -1.08
C GLY A 14 -9.10 -5.22 -0.92
N HIS A 15 -8.58 -6.20 -1.66
CA HIS A 15 -8.99 -7.61 -1.50
C HIS A 15 -8.76 -8.15 -0.08
N PRO A 16 -7.52 -8.16 0.48
CA PRO A 16 -7.30 -8.62 1.84
C PRO A 16 -8.00 -7.73 2.87
N ALA A 17 -8.05 -6.40 2.67
CA ALA A 17 -8.77 -5.51 3.57
C ALA A 17 -10.27 -5.91 3.69
N ARG A 18 -10.90 -6.26 2.57
CA ARG A 18 -12.28 -6.76 2.55
C ARG A 18 -12.41 -8.10 3.26
N LEU A 19 -11.49 -9.04 3.04
CA LEU A 19 -11.51 -10.35 3.69
C LEU A 19 -11.37 -10.22 5.21
N PHE A 20 -10.48 -9.36 5.70
CA PHE A 20 -10.35 -9.12 7.13
C PHE A 20 -11.61 -8.54 7.77
N VAL A 21 -12.31 -7.62 7.09
CA VAL A 21 -13.61 -7.14 7.58
C VAL A 21 -14.65 -8.28 7.60
N ILE A 22 -14.63 -9.16 6.61
CA ILE A 22 -15.55 -10.31 6.53
C ILE A 22 -15.30 -11.29 7.68
N ASP A 23 -14.04 -11.49 8.06
CA ASP A 23 -13.60 -12.34 9.18
C ASP A 23 -13.64 -11.60 10.54
N ASP A 24 -14.46 -10.55 10.65
CA ASP A 24 -14.72 -9.79 11.88
C ASP A 24 -13.45 -9.21 12.53
N HIS A 25 -12.52 -8.70 11.72
CA HIS A 25 -11.36 -7.93 12.18
C HIS A 25 -11.56 -6.42 12.03
N ASP A 26 -10.90 -5.66 12.91
CA ASP A 26 -10.86 -4.20 12.85
C ASP A 26 -9.78 -3.77 11.86
N VAL A 27 -10.18 -3.21 10.73
CA VAL A 27 -9.27 -2.86 9.64
C VAL A 27 -9.03 -1.35 9.62
N VAL A 28 -7.75 -0.97 9.55
CA VAL A 28 -7.34 0.42 9.32
C VAL A 28 -6.61 0.50 8.00
N VAL A 29 -7.17 1.23 7.05
CA VAL A 29 -6.58 1.44 5.74
C VAL A 29 -5.89 2.78 5.68
N LEU A 30 -4.60 2.79 5.32
CA LEU A 30 -3.87 4.00 4.95
C LEU A 30 -3.91 4.16 3.43
N ASN A 31 -4.44 5.28 2.93
CA ASN A 31 -4.47 5.57 1.51
C ASN A 31 -4.36 7.08 1.24
N ASN A 32 -3.56 7.49 0.24
CA ASN A 32 -3.42 8.89 -0.15
C ASN A 32 -4.27 9.27 -1.38
N PHE A 33 -4.97 8.30 -1.98
CA PHE A 33 -5.66 8.45 -3.28
C PHE A 33 -4.82 9.14 -4.36
N GLY A 34 -3.53 8.83 -4.46
CA GLY A 34 -2.63 9.43 -5.44
C GLY A 34 -3.15 9.37 -6.90
N PRO A 35 -2.69 10.28 -7.77
CA PRO A 35 -3.29 10.51 -9.09
C PRO A 35 -3.02 9.40 -10.12
N PHE A 36 -2.11 8.48 -9.82
CA PHE A 36 -1.65 7.45 -10.75
C PHE A 36 -2.65 6.30 -10.97
N TYR A 37 -3.70 6.23 -10.15
CA TYR A 37 -4.70 5.17 -10.19
C TYR A 37 -6.10 5.79 -10.14
N GLY A 38 -7.12 5.09 -10.66
CA GLY A 38 -8.53 5.52 -10.62
C GLY A 38 -9.08 5.71 -9.20
N THR A 39 -9.43 6.95 -8.85
CA THR A 39 -9.99 7.31 -7.53
C THR A 39 -11.40 6.77 -7.28
N PRO A 40 -12.34 6.78 -8.25
CA PRO A 40 -13.70 6.28 -8.04
C PRO A 40 -13.75 4.84 -7.53
N GLU A 41 -12.94 3.95 -8.11
CA GLU A 41 -12.89 2.53 -7.78
C GLU A 41 -12.36 2.31 -6.35
N ARG A 42 -11.41 3.15 -5.93
CA ARG A 42 -10.87 3.11 -4.57
C ARG A 42 -11.88 3.60 -3.54
N LYS A 43 -12.60 4.68 -3.85
CA LYS A 43 -13.68 5.19 -2.98
C LYS A 43 -14.81 4.17 -2.86
N TYR A 44 -15.19 3.53 -3.96
CA TYR A 44 -16.15 2.43 -3.95
C TYR A 44 -15.70 1.27 -3.04
N THR A 45 -14.41 0.90 -3.08
CA THR A 45 -13.86 -0.14 -2.20
C THR A 45 -13.98 0.23 -0.72
N VAL A 46 -13.71 1.49 -0.37
CA VAL A 46 -13.89 2.01 1.00
C VAL A 46 -15.35 1.92 1.43
N GLU A 47 -16.28 2.41 0.61
CA GLU A 47 -17.71 2.36 0.90
C GLU A 47 -18.20 0.92 1.09
N LEU A 48 -17.77 0.00 0.22
CA LEU A 48 -18.11 -1.42 0.31
C LEU A 48 -17.67 -2.02 1.65
N CYS A 49 -16.45 -1.73 2.08
CA CYS A 49 -15.91 -2.27 3.33
C CYS A 49 -16.57 -1.64 4.56
N GLN A 50 -16.80 -0.33 4.55
CA GLN A 50 -17.52 0.37 5.62
C GLN A 50 -18.95 -0.16 5.78
N ASN A 51 -19.66 -0.38 4.68
CA ASN A 51 -21.00 -0.95 4.68
C ASN A 51 -21.03 -2.40 5.20
N ARG A 52 -20.00 -3.20 4.91
CA ARG A 52 -19.87 -4.56 5.46
C ARG A 52 -19.55 -4.55 6.96
N ALA A 53 -18.66 -3.66 7.39
CA ALA A 53 -18.27 -3.51 8.79
C ALA A 53 -19.46 -3.07 9.65
N GLY A 54 -20.23 -2.07 9.20
CA GLY A 54 -21.42 -1.59 9.91
C GLY A 54 -22.58 -2.59 10.04
N LYS A 55 -22.46 -3.79 9.46
CA LYS A 55 -23.43 -4.89 9.58
C LYS A 55 -22.93 -6.04 10.47
N GLY A 56 -21.70 -5.99 10.98
CA GLY A 56 -21.10 -7.01 11.83
C GLY A 56 -20.40 -6.38 13.03
N ASP A 57 -19.52 -7.18 13.66
CA ASP A 57 -18.76 -6.76 14.85
C ASP A 57 -17.37 -6.19 14.50
N SER A 58 -17.04 -6.07 13.20
CA SER A 58 -15.82 -5.43 12.71
C SER A 58 -15.94 -3.92 12.53
N SER A 59 -14.79 -3.25 12.51
CA SER A 59 -14.67 -1.87 12.04
C SER A 59 -13.83 -1.75 10.77
N TYR A 60 -14.13 -0.74 9.95
CA TYR A 60 -13.26 -0.34 8.83
C TYR A 60 -13.06 1.17 8.88
N ARG A 61 -11.81 1.59 9.08
CA ARG A 61 -11.42 3.00 9.13
C ARG A 61 -10.45 3.34 8.02
N LEU A 62 -10.81 4.35 7.23
CA LEU A 62 -9.88 5.00 6.31
C LEU A 62 -9.10 6.07 7.06
N ALA A 63 -7.78 5.99 7.00
CA ALA A 63 -6.85 7.05 7.34
C ALA A 63 -6.31 7.61 6.01
N GLU A 64 -6.75 8.80 5.65
CA GLU A 64 -6.21 9.49 4.48
C GLU A 64 -4.82 10.04 4.80
N GLY A 65 -3.81 9.62 4.04
CA GLY A 65 -2.43 10.00 4.30
C GLY A 65 -1.43 9.25 3.43
N ASP A 66 -0.21 9.78 3.35
CA ASP A 66 0.86 9.23 2.55
C ASP A 66 1.83 8.39 3.40
N VAL A 67 2.21 7.22 2.90
CA VAL A 67 3.19 6.37 3.58
C VAL A 67 4.58 7.02 3.64
N ARG A 68 4.87 7.99 2.77
CA ARG A 68 6.11 8.76 2.78
C ARG A 68 6.25 9.65 4.01
N ASP A 69 5.14 9.96 4.69
CA ASP A 69 5.11 10.75 5.92
C ASP A 69 5.21 9.86 7.17
N ALA A 70 5.41 8.55 7.01
CA ALA A 70 5.48 7.62 8.13
C ALA A 70 6.73 7.84 8.99
N ASP A 71 6.54 7.86 10.30
CA ASP A 71 7.63 7.91 11.26
C ASP A 71 8.43 6.60 11.26
N SER A 72 9.74 6.73 11.04
CA SER A 72 10.70 5.62 11.00
C SER A 72 11.37 5.33 12.35
N SER A 73 11.08 6.12 13.39
CA SER A 73 11.60 5.93 14.76
C SER A 73 11.29 4.54 15.29
N LYS A 74 10.03 4.11 15.16
CA LYS A 74 9.55 2.84 15.69
C LYS A 74 10.20 1.61 15.02
N PRO A 75 10.31 1.51 13.68
CA PRO A 75 11.15 0.49 13.04
C PRO A 75 12.62 0.54 13.47
N SER A 76 13.19 1.74 13.65
CA SER A 76 14.58 1.89 14.12
C SER A 76 14.78 1.28 15.51
N GLU A 77 13.86 1.56 16.44
CA GLU A 77 13.90 1.05 17.80
C GLU A 77 13.63 -0.46 17.90
N LEU A 78 12.62 -0.95 17.18
CA LEU A 78 12.16 -2.33 17.33
C LEU A 78 13.01 -3.34 16.55
N ILE A 79 13.49 -2.97 15.37
CA ILE A 79 14.17 -3.90 14.45
C ILE A 79 15.50 -3.37 13.92
N GLY A 80 16.00 -2.27 14.49
CA GLY A 80 17.27 -1.67 14.05
C GLY A 80 17.21 -1.15 12.61
N TYR A 81 16.02 -0.86 12.07
CA TYR A 81 15.86 -0.32 10.73
C TYR A 81 16.56 1.04 10.64
N LYS A 82 17.48 1.17 9.68
CA LYS A 82 18.15 2.45 9.39
C LYS A 82 17.82 2.85 7.96
N LEU A 83 17.21 4.02 7.80
CA LEU A 83 17.07 4.65 6.49
C LEU A 83 18.48 4.99 5.99
N ARG A 84 18.97 4.23 5.00
CA ARG A 84 20.32 4.43 4.43
C ARG A 84 20.32 5.37 3.24
N GLN A 85 19.19 5.48 2.54
CA GLN A 85 19.09 6.19 1.27
C GLN A 85 17.71 6.83 1.15
N ALA A 86 17.67 8.05 0.60
CA ALA A 86 16.38 8.67 0.29
C ALA A 86 15.71 7.93 -0.87
N ILE A 87 14.38 7.78 -0.85
CA ILE A 87 13.62 7.12 -1.93
C ILE A 87 13.97 7.72 -3.29
N ARG A 88 14.11 9.06 -3.37
CA ARG A 88 14.45 9.74 -4.62
C ARG A 88 15.79 9.30 -5.20
N GLU A 89 16.80 9.14 -4.34
CA GLU A 89 18.14 8.69 -4.73
C GLU A 89 18.09 7.22 -5.15
N GLY A 90 17.47 6.37 -4.34
CA GLY A 90 17.36 4.93 -4.65
C GLY A 90 16.59 4.65 -5.95
N VAL A 91 15.52 5.42 -6.24
CA VAL A 91 14.80 5.31 -7.51
C VAL A 91 15.67 5.77 -8.68
N ALA A 92 16.41 6.87 -8.55
CA ALA A 92 17.30 7.35 -9.60
C ALA A 92 18.40 6.32 -9.92
N GLU A 93 19.03 5.75 -8.89
CA GLU A 93 20.02 4.69 -9.04
C GLU A 93 19.43 3.42 -9.66
N SER A 94 18.21 3.04 -9.25
CA SER A 94 17.52 1.88 -9.84
C SER A 94 17.23 2.10 -11.33
N VAL A 95 16.74 3.29 -11.70
CA VAL A 95 16.49 3.64 -13.11
C VAL A 95 17.79 3.61 -13.93
N GLU A 96 18.87 4.13 -13.38
CA GLU A 96 20.17 4.10 -14.06
C GLU A 96 20.70 2.67 -14.21
N TRP A 97 20.55 1.85 -13.17
CA TRP A 97 20.87 0.43 -13.24
C TRP A 97 20.10 -0.26 -14.37
N TYR A 98 18.78 -0.04 -14.50
CA TYR A 98 18.02 -0.59 -15.61
C TYR A 98 18.56 -0.11 -16.96
N ARG A 99 18.89 1.17 -17.12
CA ARG A 99 19.47 1.67 -18.39
C ARG A 99 20.78 0.98 -18.78
N LEU A 100 21.63 0.68 -17.79
CA LEU A 100 22.93 0.03 -18.02
C LEU A 100 22.83 -1.48 -18.20
N ASN A 101 21.73 -2.11 -17.76
CA ASN A 101 21.56 -3.57 -17.76
C ASN A 101 20.41 -4.02 -18.70
N ARG A 102 20.18 -3.30 -19.81
CA ARG A 102 19.09 -3.65 -20.75
C ARG A 102 19.17 -5.08 -21.27
N GLU A 103 20.37 -5.54 -21.60
CA GLU A 103 20.60 -6.90 -22.10
C GLU A 103 20.07 -7.99 -21.16
N TRP A 104 19.98 -7.70 -19.85
CA TRP A 104 19.53 -8.65 -18.85
C TRP A 104 18.01 -8.80 -18.77
N TYR A 105 17.25 -7.70 -18.88
CA TYR A 105 15.78 -7.74 -18.70
C TYR A 105 14.98 -7.53 -19.98
N GLU A 106 15.54 -6.84 -20.98
CA GLU A 106 14.82 -6.45 -22.20
C GLU A 106 14.22 -7.66 -22.97
N PRO A 107 14.91 -8.82 -23.07
CA PRO A 107 14.31 -10.01 -23.69
C PRO A 107 13.04 -10.48 -22.97
N TRP A 108 13.01 -10.43 -21.64
CA TRP A 108 11.84 -10.87 -20.84
C TRP A 108 10.62 -9.96 -20.99
N ILE A 109 10.81 -8.71 -21.42
CA ILE A 109 9.73 -7.75 -21.63
C ILE A 109 9.21 -7.81 -23.07
N LEU A 110 10.09 -7.99 -24.05
CA LEU A 110 9.73 -7.91 -25.47
C LEU A 110 9.38 -9.25 -26.10
N GLU A 111 9.84 -10.36 -25.52
CA GLU A 111 9.58 -11.72 -26.03
C GLU A 111 8.53 -12.47 -25.18
N GLY A 112 7.92 -11.80 -24.20
CA GLY A 112 6.90 -12.34 -23.29
C GLY A 112 5.47 -12.17 -23.77
#